data_AF-A0A967VTC8-F1
#
_entry.id   AF-A0A967VTC8-F1
#
_cell.length_a   1.000
_cell.length_b   1.000
_cell.length_c   1.000
_cell.angle_alpha   90.00
_cell.angle_beta   90.00
_cell.angle_gamma   90.00
#
_symmetry.space_group_name_H-M   'P 1'
#
loop_
_entity.id
_entity.type
_entity.pdbx_description
1 polymer ?
#
loop_
_entity_poly.entity_id
_entity_poly.type
_entity_poly.pdbx_seq_one_letter_code
_entity_poly.pdbx_strand_id
1 'polypeptide(L)'
;MAIRRGLGEAVPRMTLAGEDAVTLDPETVRTTDRFPAGFFATYHVYPYYPDFMNLDPGYGEAVSPFGPSNYWGYLVDLGSHHTRLPVLVAEYGLPTSIGVSHVNPQGWHHGGLAEVAAAAGTARMTREIAAAGMAGGLVFEWIDEWFKRTWVTYQFESPRDRDRLWYNRMDSEEHYGLIAVEPEPRLPGRTIGERIRAGWQAVPAAYDDPRRGTLRLLADEAYLRVLFQARDPLDEVMIGFDVIDPTRGDFRWPGRVGPRLPTGLEVVLAVRGDTARIVHDTHSQPYRIRELPAAETPIDSGPPIL
;
A
#
# COMPACT_ATOMS: atom_id res chain seq x y z
N MET A 1 4.62 17.71 1.36
CA MET A 1 6.04 18.12 1.26
C MET A 1 6.37 19.48 1.90
N ALA A 2 5.47 20.47 1.96
CA ALA A 2 5.76 21.81 2.51
C ALA A 2 6.08 21.85 4.02
N ILE A 3 5.46 20.98 4.82
CA ILE A 3 5.63 20.96 6.29
C ILE A 3 7.04 20.46 6.69
N ARG A 4 7.57 19.44 6.02
CA ARG A 4 8.88 18.85 6.35
C ARG A 4 10.08 19.72 5.93
N ARG A 5 10.00 20.41 4.79
CA ARG A 5 11.02 21.41 4.39
C ARG A 5 11.08 22.61 5.35
N GLY A 6 9.96 22.97 5.99
CA GLY A 6 9.91 24.01 7.01
C GLY A 6 10.63 23.66 8.31
N LEU A 7 10.92 22.37 8.54
CA LEU A 7 11.58 21.85 9.74
C LEU A 7 13.07 21.54 9.54
N GLY A 8 13.64 21.82 8.35
CA GLY A 8 15.06 21.56 8.06
C GLY A 8 15.40 20.07 7.88
N GLU A 9 14.40 19.19 7.79
CA GLU A 9 14.62 17.76 7.60
C GLU A 9 15.03 17.47 6.14
N ALA A 10 16.24 16.93 5.96
CA ALA A 10 16.67 16.38 4.68
C ALA A 10 16.04 14.99 4.49
N VAL A 11 15.32 14.80 3.38
CA VAL A 11 14.87 13.46 2.98
C VAL A 11 16.11 12.72 2.45
N PRO A 12 16.53 11.60 3.05
CA PRO A 12 17.60 10.80 2.49
C PRO A 12 17.22 10.39 1.06
N ARG A 13 18.11 10.60 0.10
CA ARG A 13 17.98 9.96 -1.22
C ARG A 13 18.14 8.47 -0.99
N MET A 14 17.03 7.74 -1.03
CA MET A 14 17.07 6.28 -1.06
C MET A 14 17.68 5.90 -2.41
N THR A 15 18.90 5.38 -2.38
CA THR A 15 19.51 4.74 -3.55
C THR A 15 19.41 3.25 -3.27
N LEU A 16 18.54 2.56 -4.00
CA LEU A 16 18.55 1.09 -4.02
C LEU A 16 19.86 0.69 -4.72
N ALA A 17 20.87 0.33 -3.94
CA ALA A 17 22.18 -0.02 -4.47
C ALA A 17 22.07 -1.30 -5.33
N GLY A 18 22.40 -1.19 -6.62
CA GLY A 18 22.58 -2.33 -7.52
C GLY A 18 21.49 -2.58 -8.56
N GLU A 19 20.38 -1.83 -8.59
CA GLU A 19 19.35 -1.94 -9.66
C GLU A 19 19.95 -1.72 -11.06
N ASP A 20 20.98 -0.88 -11.18
CA ASP A 20 21.68 -0.58 -12.43
C ASP A 20 23.01 -1.36 -12.61
N ALA A 21 23.24 -2.42 -11.83
CA ALA A 21 24.52 -3.16 -11.89
C ALA A 21 24.76 -3.89 -13.22
N VAL A 22 23.68 -4.15 -13.97
CA VAL A 22 23.74 -4.81 -15.29
C VAL A 22 22.81 -4.07 -16.25
N THR A 23 23.35 -3.62 -17.37
CA THR A 23 22.56 -3.02 -18.45
C THR A 23 22.29 -4.04 -19.53
N LEU A 24 21.02 -4.26 -19.85
CA LEU A 24 20.58 -5.01 -21.02
C LEU A 24 19.98 -4.04 -22.03
N ASP A 25 20.58 -3.96 -23.22
CA ASP A 25 20.07 -3.13 -24.31
C ASP A 25 19.59 -4.03 -25.47
N PRO A 26 18.27 -4.14 -25.71
CA PRO A 26 17.74 -4.99 -26.78
C PRO A 26 18.18 -4.52 -28.17
N GLU A 27 18.60 -3.26 -28.33
CA GLU A 27 19.19 -2.77 -29.58
C GLU A 27 20.53 -3.41 -29.92
N THR A 28 21.18 -4.11 -28.98
CA THR A 28 22.39 -4.88 -29.28
C THR A 28 22.10 -6.23 -29.95
N VAL A 29 20.85 -6.71 -29.86
CA VAL A 29 20.43 -7.98 -30.46
C VAL A 29 20.14 -7.78 -31.95
N ARG A 30 20.67 -8.68 -32.79
CA ARG A 30 20.48 -8.68 -34.25
C ARG A 30 19.76 -9.95 -34.68
N THR A 31 18.67 -9.78 -35.41
CA THR A 31 18.00 -10.91 -36.09
C THR A 31 18.79 -11.34 -37.31
N THR A 32 18.52 -12.57 -37.75
CA THR A 32 18.94 -13.07 -39.06
C THR A 32 17.69 -13.28 -39.90
N ASP A 33 17.86 -13.41 -41.22
CA ASP A 33 16.74 -13.67 -42.15
C ASP A 33 15.97 -14.96 -41.85
N ARG A 34 16.52 -15.84 -41.00
CA ARG A 34 15.83 -17.04 -40.50
C ARG A 34 14.73 -16.76 -39.47
N PHE A 35 14.64 -15.52 -38.95
CA PHE A 35 13.60 -15.12 -38.00
C PHE A 35 12.80 -13.93 -38.56
N PRO A 36 11.91 -14.19 -39.53
CA PRO A 36 11.19 -13.12 -40.26
C PRO A 36 10.19 -12.35 -39.38
N ALA A 37 9.77 -12.92 -38.24
CA ALA A 37 8.86 -12.27 -37.31
C ALA A 37 9.50 -11.08 -36.58
N GLY A 38 10.83 -11.04 -36.48
CA GLY A 38 11.53 -10.01 -35.71
C GLY A 38 11.22 -10.06 -34.22
N PHE A 39 11.63 -9.02 -33.49
CA PHE A 39 11.29 -8.83 -32.08
C PHE A 39 11.05 -7.35 -31.81
N PHE A 40 10.44 -7.07 -30.66
CA PHE A 40 10.19 -5.73 -30.15
C PHE A 40 10.72 -5.65 -28.71
N ALA A 41 10.97 -4.44 -28.22
CA ALA A 41 11.37 -4.22 -26.85
C ALA A 41 10.13 -4.06 -25.96
N THR A 42 10.17 -4.63 -24.76
CA THR A 42 9.08 -4.57 -23.77
C THR A 42 9.56 -3.94 -22.49
N TYR A 43 8.81 -2.96 -21.98
CA TYR A 43 9.12 -2.28 -20.72
C TYR A 43 7.89 -2.20 -19.83
N HIS A 44 8.10 -2.33 -18.53
CA HIS A 44 7.12 -2.01 -17.52
C HIS A 44 7.41 -0.58 -17.10
N VAL A 45 6.45 0.32 -17.28
CA VAL A 45 6.67 1.75 -17.07
C VAL A 45 5.58 2.26 -16.15
N TYR A 46 5.96 2.58 -14.93
CA TYR A 46 5.06 3.14 -13.93
C TYR A 46 5.48 4.59 -13.61
N PRO A 47 4.53 5.50 -13.35
CA PRO A 47 4.85 6.92 -13.20
C PRO A 47 5.63 7.24 -11.92
N TYR A 48 5.75 6.30 -11.00
CA TYR A 48 6.39 6.47 -9.71
C TYR A 48 7.73 5.71 -9.60
N TYR A 49 8.09 4.82 -10.54
CA TYR A 49 9.30 4.02 -10.51
C TYR A 49 9.85 3.77 -11.92
N PRO A 50 11.18 3.79 -12.13
CA PRO A 50 12.25 4.08 -11.16
C PRO A 50 12.30 5.56 -10.75
N ASP A 51 12.95 5.83 -9.61
CA ASP A 51 12.95 7.15 -8.96
C ASP A 51 13.47 8.29 -9.84
N PHE A 52 14.40 7.99 -10.75
CA PHE A 52 14.95 9.01 -11.64
C PHE A 52 13.87 9.66 -12.52
N MET A 53 12.77 8.96 -12.84
CA MET A 53 11.64 9.53 -13.59
C MET A 53 11.05 10.76 -12.88
N ASN A 54 11.08 10.75 -11.54
CA ASN A 54 10.54 11.83 -10.70
C ASN A 54 11.60 12.79 -10.18
N LEU A 55 12.86 12.37 -10.14
CA LEU A 55 13.97 13.15 -9.60
C LEU A 55 14.78 13.90 -10.66
N ASP A 56 14.73 13.49 -11.92
CA ASP A 56 15.39 14.20 -13.01
C ASP A 56 14.62 15.50 -13.33
N PRO A 57 15.28 16.67 -13.24
CA PRO A 57 14.65 17.94 -13.56
C PRO A 57 14.13 18.00 -15.00
N GLY A 58 14.79 17.35 -15.96
CA GLY A 58 14.38 17.32 -17.36
C GLY A 58 13.00 16.69 -17.55
N TYR A 59 12.73 15.58 -16.85
CA TYR A 59 11.40 14.97 -16.85
C TYR A 59 10.37 15.82 -16.11
N GLY A 60 10.78 16.55 -15.07
CA GLY A 60 9.91 17.49 -14.36
C GLY A 60 9.41 18.66 -15.22
N GLU A 61 10.14 19.02 -16.28
CA GLU A 61 9.78 20.09 -17.22
C GLU A 61 9.00 19.58 -18.45
N ALA A 62 8.85 18.25 -18.59
CA ALA A 62 8.22 17.66 -19.75
C ALA A 62 6.71 17.95 -19.83
N VAL A 63 6.25 18.31 -21.03
CA VAL A 63 4.85 18.61 -21.32
C VAL A 63 4.38 17.71 -22.46
N SER A 64 3.40 16.87 -22.17
CA SER A 64 2.74 16.05 -23.18
C SER A 64 1.64 16.85 -23.87
N PRO A 65 1.05 16.34 -24.98
CA PRO A 65 -0.10 16.96 -25.65
C PRO A 65 -1.33 17.17 -24.74
N PHE A 66 -1.32 16.60 -23.55
CA PHE A 66 -2.41 16.63 -22.61
C PHE A 66 -2.06 17.43 -21.32
N GLY A 67 -0.83 17.94 -21.17
CA GLY A 67 -0.34 18.71 -20.02
C GLY A 67 1.00 18.21 -19.44
N PRO A 68 1.49 18.78 -18.33
CA PRO A 68 2.74 18.36 -17.68
C PRO A 68 2.73 16.87 -17.31
N SER A 69 3.82 16.15 -17.60
CA SER A 69 3.93 14.71 -17.31
C SER A 69 5.39 14.26 -17.28
N ASN A 70 5.87 13.77 -16.12
CA ASN A 70 7.20 13.18 -15.99
C ASN A 70 7.28 11.85 -16.75
N TYR A 71 6.18 11.09 -16.67
CA TYR A 71 5.96 9.86 -17.41
C TYR A 71 6.15 10.08 -18.92
N TRP A 72 5.60 11.17 -19.47
CA TRP A 72 5.79 11.55 -20.86
C TRP A 72 7.26 11.82 -21.22
N GLY A 73 7.96 12.59 -20.38
CA GLY A 73 9.39 12.86 -20.59
C GLY A 73 10.19 11.57 -20.73
N TYR A 74 9.94 10.62 -19.84
CA TYR A 74 10.57 9.30 -19.92
C TYR A 74 10.16 8.51 -21.16
N LEU A 75 8.87 8.50 -21.55
CA LEU A 75 8.43 7.82 -22.76
C LEU A 75 9.11 8.37 -24.03
N VAL A 76 9.29 9.69 -24.14
CA VAL A 76 9.97 10.30 -25.29
C VAL A 76 11.43 9.85 -25.37
N ASP A 77 12.13 9.84 -24.23
CA ASP A 77 13.52 9.38 -24.16
C ASP A 77 13.65 7.89 -24.47
N LEU A 78 12.78 7.06 -23.88
CA LEU A 78 12.73 5.62 -24.14
C LEU A 78 12.48 5.34 -25.63
N GLY A 79 11.51 6.03 -26.23
CA GLY A 79 11.22 5.90 -27.66
C GLY A 79 12.39 6.35 -28.54
N SER A 80 13.07 7.44 -28.16
CA SER A 80 14.23 7.97 -28.89
C SER A 80 15.44 7.05 -28.85
N HIS A 81 15.62 6.28 -27.77
CA HIS A 81 16.67 5.27 -27.64
C HIS A 81 16.46 4.11 -28.63
N HIS A 82 15.21 3.69 -28.84
CA HIS A 82 14.88 2.57 -29.73
C HIS A 82 14.68 3.02 -31.18
N THR A 83 15.76 2.94 -31.96
CA THR A 83 15.75 3.35 -33.38
C THR A 83 15.34 2.26 -34.36
N ARG A 84 15.42 0.97 -33.96
CA ARG A 84 15.10 -0.17 -34.85
C ARG A 84 13.98 -1.04 -34.33
N LEU A 85 13.76 -1.06 -33.02
CA LEU A 85 12.78 -1.93 -32.39
C LEU A 85 11.51 -1.16 -32.05
N PRO A 86 10.31 -1.69 -32.38
CA PRO A 86 9.08 -1.20 -31.77
C PRO A 86 9.15 -1.36 -30.25
N VAL A 87 8.55 -0.42 -29.52
CA VAL A 87 8.53 -0.44 -28.06
C VAL A 87 7.10 -0.69 -27.57
N LEU A 88 6.89 -1.79 -26.85
CA LEU A 88 5.64 -2.10 -26.17
C LEU A 88 5.78 -1.75 -24.68
N VAL A 89 4.87 -0.93 -24.16
CA VAL A 89 4.74 -0.74 -22.71
C VAL A 89 3.86 -1.88 -22.19
N ALA A 90 4.50 -2.91 -21.64
CA ALA A 90 3.84 -4.16 -21.25
C ALA A 90 3.12 -4.07 -19.91
N GLU A 91 3.46 -3.11 -19.05
CA GLU A 91 2.75 -2.84 -17.81
C GLU A 91 2.74 -1.34 -17.53
N TYR A 92 1.57 -0.81 -17.18
CA TYR A 92 1.36 0.51 -16.59
C TYR A 92 -0.02 0.54 -15.93
N GLY A 93 -0.20 1.41 -14.93
CA GLY A 93 -1.47 1.52 -14.21
C GLY A 93 -1.30 2.30 -12.92
N LEU A 94 -2.42 2.52 -12.22
CA LEU A 94 -2.45 3.11 -10.89
C LEU A 94 -3.36 2.28 -9.99
N PRO A 95 -2.91 1.90 -8.79
CA PRO A 95 -3.73 1.09 -7.91
C PRO A 95 -4.60 1.95 -6.99
N THR A 96 -5.59 1.30 -6.40
CA THR A 96 -6.64 1.93 -5.58
C THR A 96 -6.54 1.62 -4.08
N SER A 97 -5.40 1.07 -3.62
CA SER A 97 -5.14 0.81 -2.20
C SER A 97 -5.31 2.07 -1.35
N ILE A 98 -5.64 1.90 -0.07
CA ILE A 98 -5.66 3.05 0.86
C ILE A 98 -4.25 3.45 1.30
N GLY A 99 -3.29 2.52 1.27
CA GLY A 99 -1.88 2.80 1.52
C GLY A 99 -1.21 3.42 0.30
N VAL A 100 -0.11 4.15 0.56
CA VAL A 100 0.73 4.77 -0.48
C VAL A 100 2.13 4.18 -0.36
N SER A 101 2.52 3.38 -1.34
CA SER A 101 3.82 2.72 -1.40
C SER A 101 4.90 3.59 -2.03
N HIS A 102 4.49 4.57 -2.85
CA HIS A 102 5.39 5.53 -3.47
C HIS A 102 4.66 6.81 -3.83
N VAL A 103 5.31 7.95 -3.63
CA VAL A 103 4.75 9.26 -3.99
C VAL A 103 5.24 9.68 -5.38
N ASN A 104 4.40 10.39 -6.11
CA ASN A 104 4.70 10.93 -7.43
C ASN A 104 4.36 12.43 -7.43
N PRO A 105 5.17 13.30 -8.06
CA PRO A 105 4.96 14.76 -8.03
C PRO A 105 3.62 15.24 -8.61
N GLN A 106 3.02 14.46 -9.50
CA GLN A 106 1.78 14.79 -10.23
C GLN A 106 0.53 14.12 -9.63
N GLY A 107 0.67 13.47 -8.47
CA GLY A 107 -0.43 12.79 -7.81
C GLY A 107 -0.69 11.37 -8.31
N TRP A 108 0.10 10.85 -9.25
CA TRP A 108 0.02 9.47 -9.73
C TRP A 108 0.79 8.52 -8.81
N HIS A 109 0.36 8.52 -7.56
CA HIS A 109 0.97 7.76 -6.48
C HIS A 109 0.82 6.25 -6.71
N HIS A 110 1.76 5.49 -6.16
CA HIS A 110 1.62 4.05 -6.04
C HIS A 110 0.67 3.76 -4.87
N GLY A 111 -0.63 3.86 -5.13
CA GLY A 111 -1.71 3.73 -4.14
C GLY A 111 -2.21 5.07 -3.59
N GLY A 112 -3.20 5.02 -2.71
CA GLY A 112 -3.85 6.20 -2.10
C GLY A 112 -4.76 6.97 -3.05
N LEU A 113 -5.30 6.31 -4.08
CA LEU A 113 -6.13 6.92 -5.11
C LEU A 113 -7.55 6.34 -5.07
N ALA A 114 -8.55 7.21 -5.19
CA ALA A 114 -9.91 6.78 -5.48
C ALA A 114 -9.98 6.20 -6.90
N GLU A 115 -10.89 5.25 -7.12
CA GLU A 115 -11.08 4.55 -8.41
C GLU A 115 -11.16 5.51 -9.61
N VAL A 116 -11.93 6.59 -9.49
CA VAL A 116 -12.08 7.59 -10.56
C VAL A 116 -10.76 8.29 -10.89
N ALA A 117 -9.93 8.58 -9.88
CA ALA A 117 -8.63 9.21 -10.09
C ALA A 117 -7.61 8.23 -10.69
N ALA A 118 -7.57 6.99 -10.20
CA ALA A 118 -6.73 5.93 -10.74
C ALA A 118 -7.08 5.62 -12.21
N ALA A 119 -8.37 5.50 -12.54
CA ALA A 119 -8.84 5.29 -13.91
C ALA A 119 -8.50 6.47 -14.82
N ALA A 120 -8.68 7.72 -14.36
CA ALA A 120 -8.35 8.91 -15.14
C ALA A 120 -6.84 9.01 -15.41
N GLY A 121 -6.00 8.71 -14.42
CA GLY A 121 -4.54 8.66 -14.56
C GLY A 121 -4.09 7.54 -15.51
N THR A 122 -4.65 6.34 -15.37
CA THR A 122 -4.39 5.19 -16.27
C THR A 122 -4.77 5.52 -17.71
N ALA A 123 -5.97 6.05 -17.95
CA ALA A 123 -6.41 6.46 -19.29
C ALA A 123 -5.56 7.62 -19.85
N ARG A 124 -5.00 8.46 -18.99
CA ARG A 124 -4.04 9.49 -19.39
C ARG A 124 -2.71 8.87 -19.82
N MET A 125 -2.16 7.92 -19.07
CA MET A 125 -0.96 7.18 -19.47
C MET A 125 -1.14 6.44 -20.81
N THR A 126 -2.28 5.77 -21.03
CA THR A 126 -2.58 5.13 -22.32
C THR A 126 -2.48 6.11 -23.49
N ARG A 127 -3.02 7.31 -23.32
CA ARG A 127 -2.97 8.37 -24.35
C ARG A 127 -1.55 8.89 -24.57
N GLU A 128 -0.74 9.00 -23.51
CA GLU A 128 0.66 9.41 -23.62
C GLU A 128 1.52 8.34 -24.29
N ILE A 129 1.32 7.05 -23.98
CA ILE A 129 1.96 5.92 -24.68
C ILE A 129 1.68 6.01 -26.19
N ALA A 130 0.41 6.20 -26.56
CA ALA A 130 0.01 6.33 -27.97
C ALA A 130 0.62 7.58 -28.62
N ALA A 131 0.61 8.73 -27.93
CA ALA A 131 1.16 9.98 -28.44
C ALA A 131 2.69 9.94 -28.59
N ALA A 132 3.39 9.12 -27.80
CA ALA A 132 4.84 8.93 -27.88
C ALA A 132 5.23 8.00 -29.04
N GLY A 133 4.27 7.47 -29.80
CA GLY A 133 4.54 6.59 -30.95
C GLY A 133 4.94 5.17 -30.56
N MET A 134 4.66 4.75 -29.32
CA MET A 134 4.90 3.38 -28.88
C MET A 134 4.05 2.38 -29.68
N ALA A 135 4.55 1.14 -29.81
CA ALA A 135 3.86 0.06 -30.52
C ALA A 135 2.53 -0.33 -29.83
N GLY A 136 2.41 -0.07 -28.53
CA GLY A 136 1.19 -0.30 -27.77
C GLY A 136 1.41 -0.17 -26.26
N GLY A 137 0.32 -0.35 -25.52
CA GLY A 137 0.34 -0.41 -24.06
C GLY A 137 -0.62 -1.47 -23.54
N LEU A 138 -0.22 -2.25 -22.54
CA LEU A 138 -1.07 -3.16 -21.79
C LEU A 138 -1.31 -2.61 -20.38
N VAL A 139 -2.57 -2.35 -20.03
CA VAL A 139 -2.94 -1.90 -18.69
C VAL A 139 -2.75 -3.06 -17.72
N PHE A 140 -1.97 -2.83 -16.67
CA PHE A 140 -1.83 -3.72 -15.54
C PHE A 140 -2.90 -3.36 -14.50
N GLU A 141 -3.89 -4.19 -14.19
CA GLU A 141 -4.13 -5.57 -14.68
C GLU A 141 -5.62 -5.95 -14.66
N TRP A 142 -5.97 -7.19 -15.02
CA TRP A 142 -7.39 -7.58 -15.19
C TRP A 142 -8.16 -7.72 -13.86
N ILE A 143 -7.56 -8.37 -12.86
CA ILE A 143 -8.15 -8.61 -11.54
C ILE A 143 -7.15 -8.22 -10.45
N ASP A 144 -7.63 -7.85 -9.27
CA ASP A 144 -6.76 -7.68 -8.10
C ASP A 144 -6.02 -8.99 -7.76
N GLU A 145 -4.71 -8.88 -7.49
CA GLU A 145 -3.82 -10.01 -7.20
C GLU A 145 -3.33 -9.99 -5.74
N TRP A 146 -4.06 -10.65 -4.82
CA TRP A 146 -3.75 -10.67 -3.38
C TRP A 146 -2.40 -11.30 -3.00
N PHE A 147 -1.74 -11.99 -3.92
CA PHE A 147 -0.43 -12.60 -3.66
C PHE A 147 0.73 -11.65 -3.95
N LYS A 148 0.45 -10.48 -4.51
CA LYS A 148 1.44 -9.44 -4.75
C LYS A 148 1.69 -8.65 -3.48
N ARG A 149 2.78 -7.88 -3.46
CA ARG A 149 3.21 -7.16 -2.27
C ARG A 149 4.07 -5.95 -2.56
N THR A 150 3.95 -4.96 -1.69
CA THR A 150 4.79 -3.77 -1.68
C THR A 150 5.86 -3.84 -0.60
N TRP A 151 6.94 -3.10 -0.81
CA TRP A 151 8.03 -2.98 0.15
C TRP A 151 7.61 -2.34 1.49
N VAL A 152 6.45 -1.66 1.55
CA VAL A 152 5.94 -1.01 2.76
C VAL A 152 5.24 -2.01 3.69
N THR A 153 4.55 -2.99 3.13
CA THR A 153 3.66 -3.91 3.86
C THR A 153 4.20 -5.33 3.98
N TYR A 154 5.09 -5.77 3.08
CA TYR A 154 5.52 -7.17 3.02
C TYR A 154 6.09 -7.76 4.33
N GLN A 155 6.63 -6.92 5.22
CA GLN A 155 7.16 -7.38 6.50
C GLN A 155 6.07 -7.80 7.49
N PHE A 156 4.83 -7.34 7.27
CA PHE A 156 3.68 -7.65 8.10
C PHE A 156 2.84 -8.83 7.56
N GLU A 157 3.19 -9.34 6.37
CA GLU A 157 2.53 -10.45 5.69
C GLU A 157 3.36 -11.73 5.89
N SER A 158 3.05 -12.46 6.95
CA SER A 158 3.78 -13.68 7.32
C SER A 158 2.83 -14.79 7.78
N PRO A 159 3.03 -16.05 7.32
CA PRO A 159 4.10 -16.50 6.42
C PRO A 159 3.79 -16.21 4.95
N ARG A 160 4.84 -15.94 4.16
CA ARG A 160 4.76 -15.44 2.77
C ARG A 160 4.09 -16.39 1.77
N ASP A 161 4.03 -17.68 2.07
CA ASP A 161 3.36 -18.66 1.22
C ASP A 161 1.83 -18.59 1.33
N ARG A 162 1.32 -17.75 2.24
CA ARG A 162 -0.10 -17.54 2.49
C ARG A 162 -0.62 -16.19 2.01
N ASP A 163 0.20 -15.34 1.38
CA ASP A 163 -0.19 -13.98 0.93
C ASP A 163 -1.54 -14.01 0.18
N ARG A 164 -1.73 -14.96 -0.76
CA ARG A 164 -3.01 -15.19 -1.49
C ARG A 164 -4.27 -15.44 -0.64
N LEU A 165 -4.16 -15.64 0.67
CA LEU A 165 -5.27 -15.91 1.59
C LEU A 165 -5.67 -14.68 2.41
N TRP A 166 -4.91 -13.59 2.31
CA TRP A 166 -5.11 -12.36 3.06
C TRP A 166 -5.22 -11.21 2.08
N TYR A 167 -6.14 -10.30 2.35
CA TYR A 167 -6.35 -9.12 1.52
C TYR A 167 -5.92 -7.88 2.30
N ASN A 168 -4.78 -7.30 1.92
CA ASN A 168 -4.21 -6.14 2.59
C ASN A 168 -4.55 -4.85 1.86
N ARG A 169 -5.58 -4.15 2.35
CA ARG A 169 -6.01 -2.84 1.84
C ARG A 169 -4.91 -1.77 1.79
N MET A 170 -3.86 -1.92 2.59
CA MET A 170 -2.72 -1.00 2.60
C MET A 170 -1.71 -1.29 1.50
N ASP A 171 -1.72 -2.50 0.93
CA ASP A 171 -0.79 -2.92 -0.10
C ASP A 171 -1.25 -2.43 -1.48
N SER A 172 -0.41 -1.62 -2.13
CA SER A 172 -0.70 -1.07 -3.45
C SER A 172 -0.65 -2.09 -4.57
N GLU A 173 0.13 -3.15 -4.45
CA GLU A 173 0.28 -4.16 -5.49
C GLU A 173 -0.91 -5.12 -5.54
N GLU A 174 -1.66 -5.25 -4.45
CA GLU A 174 -2.90 -6.05 -4.44
C GLU A 174 -4.10 -5.37 -5.12
N HIS A 175 -3.98 -4.10 -5.58
CA HIS A 175 -5.13 -3.24 -5.92
C HIS A 175 -5.05 -2.60 -7.32
N TYR A 176 -4.42 -3.27 -8.29
CA TYR A 176 -4.32 -2.82 -9.69
C TYR A 176 -5.48 -3.26 -10.58
N GLY A 177 -6.31 -4.19 -10.12
CA GLY A 177 -7.32 -4.83 -10.95
C GLY A 177 -8.33 -3.84 -11.51
N LEU A 178 -8.62 -3.97 -12.81
CA LEU A 178 -9.83 -3.38 -13.39
C LEU A 178 -11.10 -3.99 -12.79
N ILE A 179 -11.00 -5.22 -12.28
CA ILE A 179 -12.04 -5.93 -11.55
C ILE A 179 -11.53 -6.18 -10.13
N ALA A 180 -12.20 -5.58 -9.15
CA ALA A 180 -11.88 -5.79 -7.76
C ALA A 180 -12.14 -7.25 -7.34
N VAL A 181 -11.19 -7.84 -6.62
CA VAL A 181 -11.35 -9.15 -5.96
C VAL A 181 -11.48 -8.89 -4.47
N GLU A 182 -12.70 -9.02 -3.95
CA GLU A 182 -13.06 -8.62 -2.59
C GLU A 182 -13.48 -9.84 -1.76
N PRO A 183 -13.21 -9.84 -0.43
CA PRO A 183 -13.74 -10.87 0.47
C PRO A 183 -15.27 -10.93 0.41
N GLU A 184 -15.82 -12.14 0.46
CA GLU A 184 -17.27 -12.31 0.53
C GLU A 184 -17.83 -11.63 1.78
N PRO A 185 -18.86 -10.76 1.67
CA PRO A 185 -19.43 -10.09 2.82
C PRO A 185 -19.98 -11.09 3.85
N ARG A 186 -19.26 -11.25 4.96
CA ARG A 186 -19.71 -12.12 6.07
C ARG A 186 -20.94 -11.59 6.81
N LEU A 187 -21.27 -10.30 6.63
CA LEU A 187 -22.42 -9.64 7.25
C LEU A 187 -23.41 -9.13 6.18
N PRO A 188 -24.59 -9.76 6.04
CA PRO A 188 -25.61 -9.28 5.12
C PRO A 188 -26.19 -7.93 5.57
N GLY A 189 -26.57 -7.10 4.61
CA GLY A 189 -27.11 -5.76 4.85
C GLY A 189 -26.24 -4.67 4.24
N ARG A 190 -26.87 -3.63 3.69
CA ARG A 190 -26.20 -2.49 3.06
C ARG A 190 -25.78 -1.46 4.09
N THR A 191 -26.63 -1.23 5.10
CA THR A 191 -26.40 -0.24 6.16
C THR A 191 -25.85 -0.88 7.44
N ILE A 192 -25.22 -0.06 8.30
CA ILE A 192 -24.79 -0.51 9.64
C ILE A 192 -25.99 -1.04 10.44
N GLY A 193 -27.13 -0.34 10.40
CA GLY A 193 -28.34 -0.74 11.11
C GLY A 193 -28.92 -2.08 10.63
N GLU A 194 -28.89 -2.34 9.31
CA GLU A 194 -29.28 -3.64 8.76
C GLU A 194 -28.34 -4.76 9.20
N ARG A 195 -27.02 -4.53 9.14
CA ARG A 195 -26.04 -5.52 9.61
C ARG A 195 -26.24 -5.84 11.08
N ILE A 196 -26.51 -4.84 11.93
CA ILE A 196 -26.77 -5.04 13.37
C ILE A 196 -28.06 -5.86 13.61
N ARG A 197 -29.14 -5.57 12.87
CA ARG A 197 -30.44 -6.23 13.06
C ARG A 197 -30.53 -7.62 12.45
N ALA A 198 -29.81 -7.88 11.36
CA ALA A 198 -29.85 -9.16 10.65
C ALA A 198 -28.55 -9.94 10.84
N GLY A 199 -27.44 -9.44 10.28
CA GLY A 199 -26.17 -10.17 10.22
C GLY A 199 -25.60 -10.53 11.60
N TRP A 200 -25.50 -9.55 12.50
CA TRP A 200 -24.88 -9.74 13.81
C TRP A 200 -25.72 -10.58 14.77
N GLN A 201 -27.03 -10.73 14.56
CA GLN A 201 -27.86 -11.60 15.40
C GLN A 201 -27.48 -13.08 15.24
N ALA A 202 -26.99 -13.46 14.07
CA ALA A 202 -26.52 -14.83 13.80
C ALA A 202 -25.12 -15.10 14.34
N VAL A 203 -24.37 -14.07 14.74
CA VAL A 203 -23.01 -14.21 15.29
C VAL A 203 -23.09 -14.43 16.80
N PRO A 204 -22.51 -15.52 17.34
CA PRO A 204 -22.48 -15.77 18.77
C PRO A 204 -21.74 -14.66 19.54
N ALA A 205 -22.18 -14.41 20.77
CA ALA A 205 -21.48 -13.50 21.67
C ALA A 205 -20.14 -14.12 22.10
N ALA A 206 -19.05 -13.39 21.87
CA ALA A 206 -17.73 -13.73 22.44
C ALA A 206 -17.64 -13.31 23.93
N TYR A 207 -18.43 -12.31 24.31
CA TYR A 207 -18.61 -11.87 25.70
C TYR A 207 -20.05 -11.41 25.88
N ASP A 208 -20.69 -11.83 26.96
CA ASP A 208 -22.01 -11.36 27.34
C ASP A 208 -22.05 -11.13 28.86
N ASP A 209 -22.23 -9.87 29.23
CA ASP A 209 -22.34 -9.44 30.61
C ASP A 209 -23.69 -8.75 30.81
N PRO A 210 -24.53 -9.23 31.75
CA PRO A 210 -25.86 -8.67 31.98
C PRO A 210 -25.88 -7.19 32.37
N ARG A 211 -24.76 -6.65 32.86
CA ARG A 211 -24.62 -5.25 33.28
C ARG A 211 -23.91 -4.40 32.24
N ARG A 212 -22.93 -4.95 31.52
CA ARG A 212 -22.11 -4.16 30.59
C ARG A 212 -22.60 -4.20 29.16
N GLY A 213 -22.87 -5.39 28.63
CA GLY A 213 -23.22 -5.54 27.21
C GLY A 213 -22.72 -6.82 26.59
N THR A 214 -22.88 -6.88 25.28
CA THR A 214 -22.52 -8.04 24.47
C THR A 214 -21.45 -7.65 23.45
N LEU A 215 -20.36 -8.41 23.37
CA LEU A 215 -19.33 -8.32 22.34
C LEU A 215 -19.51 -9.46 21.34
N ARG A 216 -19.51 -9.11 20.06
CA ARG A 216 -19.46 -10.07 18.94
C ARG A 216 -18.27 -9.74 18.07
N LEU A 217 -17.60 -10.79 17.61
CA LEU A 217 -16.40 -10.72 16.80
C LEU A 217 -16.62 -11.54 15.55
N LEU A 218 -16.11 -11.04 14.43
CA LEU A 218 -16.12 -11.72 13.14
C LEU A 218 -14.86 -11.31 12.40
N ALA A 219 -14.24 -12.25 11.69
CA ALA A 219 -13.14 -11.94 10.80
C ALA A 219 -13.47 -12.40 9.38
N ASP A 220 -12.93 -11.68 8.41
CA ASP A 220 -12.81 -12.10 7.02
C ASP A 220 -11.34 -11.98 6.60
N GLU A 221 -11.07 -12.23 5.33
CA GLU A 221 -9.73 -12.26 4.74
C GLU A 221 -9.04 -10.88 4.81
N ALA A 222 -9.77 -9.80 5.12
CA ALA A 222 -9.25 -8.42 5.20
C ALA A 222 -9.40 -7.75 6.57
N TYR A 223 -10.46 -8.09 7.32
CA TYR A 223 -10.87 -7.30 8.49
C TYR A 223 -11.19 -8.16 9.70
N LEU A 224 -10.75 -7.70 10.86
CA LEU A 224 -11.40 -7.99 12.13
C LEU A 224 -12.55 -6.99 12.34
N ARG A 225 -13.77 -7.51 12.46
CA ARG A 225 -14.99 -6.75 12.72
C ARG A 225 -15.40 -6.94 14.17
N VAL A 226 -15.70 -5.83 14.83
CA VAL A 226 -16.06 -5.80 16.25
C VAL A 226 -17.40 -5.09 16.42
N LEU A 227 -18.37 -5.78 17.04
CA LEU A 227 -19.62 -5.16 17.50
C LEU A 227 -19.71 -5.29 19.01
N PHE A 228 -19.70 -4.15 19.69
CA PHE A 228 -20.05 -4.07 21.10
C PHE A 228 -21.39 -3.36 21.27
N GLN A 229 -22.34 -4.03 21.93
CA GLN A 229 -23.65 -3.49 22.27
C GLN A 229 -23.75 -3.33 23.78
N ALA A 230 -23.58 -2.11 24.26
CA ALA A 230 -23.73 -1.80 25.68
C ALA A 230 -25.18 -1.97 26.15
N ARG A 231 -25.39 -2.38 27.41
CA ARG A 231 -26.74 -2.43 28.01
C ARG A 231 -27.26 -1.04 28.32
N ASP A 232 -26.40 -0.24 28.93
CA ASP A 232 -26.61 1.17 29.24
C ASP A 232 -25.58 2.02 28.49
N PRO A 233 -25.84 3.33 28.26
CA PRO A 233 -24.84 4.24 27.72
C PRO A 233 -23.55 4.22 28.54
N LEU A 234 -22.40 4.14 27.85
CA LEU A 234 -21.08 4.18 28.46
C LEU A 234 -20.33 5.41 27.97
N ASP A 235 -19.62 6.07 28.89
CA ASP A 235 -18.76 7.21 28.56
C ASP A 235 -17.56 6.78 27.71
N GLU A 236 -17.05 5.57 27.95
CA GLU A 236 -15.88 5.03 27.29
C GLU A 236 -15.94 3.50 27.19
N VAL A 237 -15.49 2.99 26.04
CA VAL A 237 -15.29 1.56 25.78
C VAL A 237 -13.86 1.37 25.33
N MET A 238 -13.12 0.49 26.01
CA MET A 238 -11.78 0.07 25.61
C MET A 238 -11.79 -1.42 25.27
N ILE A 239 -11.23 -1.75 24.12
CA ILE A 239 -11.03 -3.12 23.65
C ILE A 239 -9.52 -3.30 23.46
N GLY A 240 -8.93 -4.16 24.28
CA GLY A 240 -7.51 -4.48 24.23
C GLY A 240 -7.23 -5.70 23.37
N PHE A 241 -6.15 -5.63 22.60
CA PHE A 241 -5.66 -6.71 21.75
C PHE A 241 -4.25 -7.10 22.19
N ASP A 242 -4.10 -8.37 22.53
CA ASP A 242 -2.81 -9.07 22.56
C ASP A 242 -2.57 -9.60 21.14
N VAL A 243 -1.55 -9.08 20.46
CA VAL A 243 -1.25 -9.42 19.05
C VAL A 243 0.13 -10.03 18.87
N ILE A 244 0.93 -10.13 19.94
CA ILE A 244 2.30 -10.63 19.87
C ILE A 244 2.50 -11.79 20.85
N ASP A 245 2.35 -11.53 22.14
CA ASP A 245 2.66 -12.48 23.21
C ASP A 245 1.90 -12.07 24.49
N PRO A 246 1.00 -12.92 25.02
CA PRO A 246 0.16 -12.60 26.18
C PRO A 246 0.94 -12.27 27.45
N THR A 247 2.23 -12.66 27.50
CA THR A 247 3.13 -12.42 28.62
C THR A 247 3.93 -11.12 28.49
N ARG A 248 3.83 -10.43 27.35
CA ARG A 248 4.45 -9.14 27.03
C ARG A 248 3.39 -8.05 26.91
N GLY A 249 3.80 -6.81 26.57
CA GLY A 249 2.89 -5.65 26.49
C GLY A 249 2.54 -5.02 27.84
N ASP A 250 1.50 -4.18 27.86
CA ASP A 250 1.02 -3.52 29.09
C ASP A 250 -0.11 -4.33 29.75
N PHE A 251 0.08 -4.66 31.03
CA PHE A 251 -0.90 -5.37 31.86
C PHE A 251 -1.89 -4.41 32.56
N ARG A 252 -1.96 -3.16 32.11
CA ARG A 252 -2.90 -2.15 32.60
C ARG A 252 -3.53 -1.46 31.40
N TRP A 253 -4.79 -1.05 31.57
CA TRP A 253 -5.44 -0.17 30.60
C TRP A 253 -4.71 1.18 30.51
N PRO A 254 -4.79 1.88 29.36
CA PRO A 254 -4.38 3.27 29.24
C PRO A 254 -4.93 4.13 30.40
N GLY A 255 -4.08 5.00 30.96
CA GLY A 255 -4.42 5.78 32.17
C GLY A 255 -4.42 4.98 33.48
N ARG A 256 -4.00 3.71 33.46
CA ARG A 256 -3.94 2.78 34.61
C ARG A 256 -5.28 2.60 35.34
N VAL A 257 -6.38 2.70 34.61
CA VAL A 257 -7.72 2.50 35.15
C VAL A 257 -8.00 1.02 35.41
N GLY A 258 -8.80 0.74 36.43
CA GLY A 258 -9.26 -0.62 36.75
C GLY A 258 -8.17 -1.56 37.30
N PRO A 259 -8.50 -2.86 37.42
CA PRO A 259 -7.58 -3.87 37.94
C PRO A 259 -6.43 -4.16 36.96
N ARG A 260 -5.40 -4.87 37.43
CA ARG A 260 -4.38 -5.44 36.56
C ARG A 260 -5.02 -6.47 35.65
N LEU A 261 -4.62 -6.48 34.38
CA LEU A 261 -5.08 -7.43 33.38
C LEU A 261 -4.36 -8.77 33.52
N PRO A 262 -5.05 -9.88 33.20
CA PRO A 262 -4.44 -11.21 33.20
C PRO A 262 -3.52 -11.45 31.99
N THR A 263 -3.64 -10.65 30.94
CA THR A 263 -2.82 -10.66 29.72
C THR A 263 -2.26 -9.26 29.49
N GLY A 264 -1.09 -9.15 28.89
CA GLY A 264 -0.61 -7.86 28.43
C GLY A 264 -1.17 -7.50 27.06
N LEU A 265 -1.20 -6.20 26.78
CA LEU A 265 -1.83 -5.60 25.60
C LEU A 265 -0.79 -4.80 24.81
N GLU A 266 -0.76 -4.96 23.49
CA GLU A 266 0.03 -4.11 22.60
C GLU A 266 -0.80 -3.05 21.90
N VAL A 267 -2.10 -3.29 21.71
CA VAL A 267 -3.00 -2.39 20.99
C VAL A 267 -4.30 -2.23 21.77
N VAL A 268 -4.82 -1.00 21.88
CA VAL A 268 -6.11 -0.71 22.48
C VAL A 268 -6.93 0.18 21.55
N LEU A 269 -8.12 -0.29 21.19
CA LEU A 269 -9.17 0.54 20.62
C LEU A 269 -9.93 1.22 21.76
N ALA A 270 -9.78 2.53 21.89
CA ALA A 270 -10.50 3.35 22.86
C ALA A 270 -11.56 4.20 22.14
N VAL A 271 -12.81 4.03 22.52
CA VAL A 271 -13.96 4.78 22.01
C VAL A 271 -14.54 5.61 23.15
N ARG A 272 -14.57 6.93 22.98
CA ARG A 272 -15.15 7.88 23.95
C ARG A 272 -16.06 8.84 23.20
N GLY A 273 -17.36 8.82 23.52
CA GLY A 273 -18.37 9.58 22.78
C GLY A 273 -18.39 9.19 21.29
N ASP A 274 -18.14 10.15 20.42
CA ASP A 274 -18.08 10.00 18.95
C ASP A 274 -16.67 9.73 18.41
N THR A 275 -15.68 9.66 19.30
CA THR A 275 -14.27 9.54 18.91
C THR A 275 -13.76 8.12 19.16
N ALA A 276 -13.14 7.52 18.15
CA ALA A 276 -12.40 6.27 18.27
C ALA A 276 -10.89 6.50 18.04
N ARG A 277 -10.05 5.86 18.86
CA ARG A 277 -8.59 5.93 18.77
C ARG A 277 -7.97 4.56 18.94
N ILE A 278 -6.95 4.28 18.13
CA ILE A 278 -6.08 3.13 18.33
C ILE A 278 -4.83 3.63 19.06
N VAL A 279 -4.52 2.99 20.19
CA VAL A 279 -3.37 3.30 21.05
C VAL A 279 -2.46 2.08 21.05
N HIS A 280 -1.16 2.30 20.95
CA HIS A 280 -0.15 1.23 20.97
C HIS A 280 0.68 1.30 22.25
N ASP A 281 1.13 0.15 22.74
CA ASP A 281 2.21 0.13 23.72
C ASP A 281 3.48 0.74 23.10
N THR A 282 4.21 1.50 23.92
CA THR A 282 5.38 2.25 23.46
C THR A 282 6.53 1.34 23.02
N HIS A 283 6.53 0.08 23.46
CA HIS A 283 7.53 -0.93 23.07
C HIS A 283 7.12 -1.70 21.81
N SER A 284 5.84 -1.67 21.43
CA SER A 284 5.32 -2.33 20.22
C SER A 284 5.11 -1.37 19.04
N GLN A 285 5.39 -0.07 19.20
CA GLN A 285 5.24 0.92 18.13
C GLN A 285 6.39 0.84 17.10
N PRO A 286 6.18 0.34 15.87
CA PRO A 286 7.24 0.23 14.86
C PRO A 286 7.70 1.59 14.32
N TYR A 287 6.85 2.62 14.46
CA TYR A 287 7.12 3.99 14.02
C TYR A 287 7.73 4.87 15.11
N ARG A 288 8.34 4.28 16.14
CA ARG A 288 9.04 5.07 17.15
C ARG A 288 10.26 5.73 16.50
N ILE A 289 10.09 6.97 16.07
CA ILE A 289 11.19 7.85 15.72
C ILE A 289 12.01 8.04 17.01
N ARG A 290 13.10 7.29 17.13
CA ARG A 290 14.14 7.61 18.10
C ARG A 290 15.02 8.65 17.44
N GLU A 291 15.10 9.85 18.04
CA GLU A 291 16.26 10.70 17.79
C GLU A 291 17.49 9.89 18.20
N LEU A 292 18.24 9.41 17.21
CA LEU A 292 19.55 8.86 17.48
C LEU A 292 20.42 10.05 17.91
N PRO A 293 21.12 10.00 19.05
CA PRO A 293 22.15 11.00 19.33
C PRO A 293 23.11 11.00 18.14
N ALA A 294 23.51 12.18 17.67
CA ALA A 294 24.37 12.37 16.52
C ALA A 294 25.69 11.59 16.72
N ALA A 295 25.70 10.34 16.28
CA ALA A 295 26.86 9.47 16.26
C ALA A 295 27.26 9.35 14.81
N GLU A 296 28.46 9.83 14.50
CA GLU A 296 29.16 9.49 13.27
C GLU A 296 29.29 7.96 13.21
N THR A 297 28.55 7.30 12.30
CA THR A 297 28.88 5.92 11.93
C THR A 297 28.51 5.70 10.46
N PRO A 298 29.38 5.02 9.68
CA PRO A 298 29.42 5.13 8.22
C PRO A 298 28.31 4.34 7.53
N ILE A 299 28.01 4.76 6.30
CA ILE A 299 26.95 4.27 5.41
C ILE A 299 27.14 2.79 4.95
N ASP A 300 28.15 2.06 5.40
CA ASP A 300 28.47 0.70 4.91
C ASP A 300 28.36 -0.39 5.98
N SER A 301 27.13 -0.78 6.33
CA SER A 301 26.90 -2.15 6.79
C SER A 301 25.63 -2.68 6.16
N GLY A 302 25.79 -3.69 5.30
CA GLY A 302 24.69 -4.41 4.66
C GLY A 302 23.73 -5.04 5.67
N PRO A 303 22.59 -5.58 5.20
CA PRO A 303 21.55 -6.07 6.09
C PRO A 303 22.11 -7.20 6.98
N PRO A 304 21.77 -7.23 8.28
CA PRO A 304 22.12 -8.35 9.14
C PRO A 304 21.43 -9.61 8.60
N ILE A 305 22.24 -10.62 8.31
CA ILE A 305 21.78 -11.97 8.03
C ILE A 305 21.21 -12.53 9.34
N LEU A 306 19.90 -12.75 9.38
CA LEU A 306 19.23 -13.86 10.10
C LEU A 306 17.95 -14.24 9.36
#